data_AF-T2SPY5-F1
#
_entry.id   AF-T2SPY5-F1
#
_cell.length_a   1.000
_cell.length_b   1.000
_cell.length_c   1.000
_cell.angle_alpha   90.00
_cell.angle_beta   90.00
_cell.angle_gamma   90.00
#
_symmetry.space_group_name_H-M   'P 1'
#
loop_
_entity.id
_entity.type
_entity.pdbx_description
1 polymer ?
#
loop_
_entity_poly.entity_id
_entity_poly.type
_entity_poly.pdbx_seq_one_letter_code
_entity_poly.pdbx_strand_id
1 'polypeptide(L)'
;MAKRNVVAKKKVVKKNIARGVVYISATFNNTNITITDEMGNVICWSTAGGLGFKGSKKSTPYAAQQAVESALSKAREHGVKEVGIK
;
A
#
# COMPACT_ATOMS: atom_id res chain seq x y z
N MET A 1 34.20 5.41 -0.49
CA MET A 1 32.78 5.32 -0.88
C MET A 1 32.10 4.30 0.02
N ALA A 2 31.03 4.71 0.72
CA ALA A 2 30.42 3.96 1.81
C ALA A 2 29.80 2.62 1.38
N LYS A 3 30.07 1.56 2.15
CA LYS A 3 29.46 0.23 2.01
C LYS A 3 27.96 0.33 2.28
N ARG A 4 27.15 0.09 1.25
CA ARG A 4 25.69 0.07 1.35
C ARG A 4 25.28 -1.18 2.14
N ASN A 5 24.90 -1.00 3.40
CA ASN A 5 24.30 -2.06 4.21
C ASN A 5 22.98 -2.48 3.54
N VAL A 6 23.00 -3.63 2.87
CA VAL A 6 21.79 -4.28 2.35
C VAL A 6 21.10 -4.89 3.56
N VAL A 7 20.21 -4.12 4.19
CA VAL A 7 19.32 -4.63 5.24
C VAL A 7 18.55 -5.79 4.65
N ALA A 8 18.77 -6.99 5.20
CA ALA A 8 18.15 -8.22 4.76
C ALA A 8 16.63 -8.02 4.65
N LYS A 9 16.07 -8.21 3.45
CA LYS A 9 14.62 -8.21 3.24
C LYS A 9 14.03 -9.29 4.14
N LYS A 10 13.39 -8.87 5.23
CA LYS A 10 12.61 -9.73 6.12
C LYS A 10 11.65 -10.51 5.23
N LYS A 11 11.81 -11.84 5.15
CA LYS A 11 10.93 -12.71 4.36
C LYS A 11 9.51 -12.43 4.80
N VAL A 12 8.72 -11.82 3.93
CA VAL A 12 7.28 -11.62 4.14
C VAL A 12 6.71 -13.01 4.16
N VAL A 13 6.45 -13.52 5.36
CA VAL A 13 5.71 -14.74 5.58
C VAL A 13 4.40 -14.56 4.85
N LYS A 14 4.15 -15.38 3.82
CA LYS A 14 2.85 -15.44 3.13
C LYS A 14 1.84 -15.98 4.12
N LYS A 15 1.41 -15.15 5.07
CA LYS A 15 0.25 -15.40 5.89
C LYS A 15 -0.94 -15.23 4.95
N ASN A 16 -1.71 -16.28 4.79
CA ASN A 16 -2.95 -16.23 4.04
C ASN A 16 -3.98 -15.49 4.90
N ILE A 17 -3.92 -14.16 4.86
CA ILE A 17 -4.72 -13.28 5.72
C ILE A 17 -6.08 -13.16 5.05
N ALA A 18 -7.14 -13.69 5.66
CA ALA A 18 -8.47 -13.68 5.06
C ALA A 18 -9.14 -12.30 5.12
N ARG A 19 -8.85 -11.54 6.19
CA ARG A 19 -9.48 -10.25 6.52
C ARG A 19 -8.42 -9.18 6.78
N GLY A 20 -8.61 -8.00 6.20
CA GLY A 20 -7.73 -6.86 6.41
C GLY A 20 -8.47 -5.55 6.60
N VAL A 21 -7.73 -4.50 6.98
CA VAL A 21 -8.22 -3.13 7.09
C VAL A 21 -7.43 -2.25 6.14
N VAL A 22 -8.13 -1.45 5.34
CA VAL A 22 -7.55 -0.44 4.45
C VAL A 22 -7.62 0.90 5.13
N TYR A 23 -6.45 1.52 5.29
CA TYR A 23 -6.29 2.88 5.76
C TYR A 23 -6.02 3.80 4.57
N ILE A 24 -6.86 4.82 4.40
CA ILE A 24 -6.73 5.80 3.33
C ILE A 24 -6.36 7.15 3.93
N SER A 25 -5.13 7.58 3.70
CA SER A 25 -4.67 8.93 4.04
C SER A 25 -4.70 9.80 2.79
N ALA A 26 -5.81 10.49 2.58
CA ALA A 26 -5.98 11.47 1.51
C ALA A 26 -5.59 12.88 2.01
N THR A 27 -4.49 13.41 1.49
CA THR A 27 -4.05 14.79 1.73
C THR A 27 -4.13 15.59 0.43
N PHE A 28 -4.10 16.92 0.50
CA PHE A 28 -4.12 17.79 -0.68
C PHE A 28 -2.98 17.53 -1.67
N ASN A 29 -1.89 16.89 -1.23
CA ASN A 29 -0.67 16.71 -2.02
C ASN A 29 -0.41 15.25 -2.43
N ASN A 30 -1.11 14.29 -1.81
CA ASN A 30 -0.91 12.86 -2.03
C ASN A 30 -2.01 12.01 -1.42
N THR A 31 -2.27 10.86 -2.04
CA THR A 31 -3.10 9.78 -1.46
C THR A 31 -2.23 8.58 -1.15
N ASN A 32 -2.21 8.18 0.12
CA ASN A 32 -1.51 7.00 0.59
C ASN A 32 -2.53 5.95 1.03
N ILE A 33 -2.41 4.74 0.50
CA ILE A 33 -3.26 3.60 0.84
C ILE A 33 -2.40 2.55 1.50
N THR A 34 -2.77 2.15 2.71
CA THR A 34 -2.07 1.11 3.47
C THR A 34 -3.07 0.03 3.81
N ILE A 35 -2.72 -1.22 3.55
CA ILE A 35 -3.55 -2.37 3.87
C ILE A 35 -2.86 -3.13 4.99
N THR A 36 -3.59 -3.31 6.08
CA THR A 36 -3.12 -4.02 7.26
C THR A 36 -3.97 -5.26 7.52
N ASP A 37 -3.42 -6.13 8.36
CA ASP A 37 -4.19 -7.17 9.06
C ASP A 37 -5.07 -6.53 10.15
N GLU A 38 -6.00 -7.29 10.72
CA GLU A 38 -6.80 -6.89 11.89
C GLU A 38 -5.92 -6.53 13.10
N MET A 39 -4.74 -7.16 13.20
CA MET A 39 -3.74 -6.84 14.23
C MET A 39 -2.95 -5.55 13.96
N GLY A 40 -3.21 -4.84 12.87
CA GLY A 40 -2.49 -3.61 12.50
C GLY A 40 -1.13 -3.83 11.83
N ASN A 41 -0.79 -5.08 11.48
CA ASN A 41 0.42 -5.38 10.73
C ASN A 41 0.25 -4.99 9.26
N VAL A 42 1.13 -4.14 8.73
CA VAL A 42 1.09 -3.72 7.32
C VAL A 42 1.44 -4.90 6.40
N ILE A 43 0.52 -5.23 5.51
CA ILE A 43 0.68 -6.27 4.48
C ILE A 43 1.31 -5.64 3.25
N CYS A 44 0.66 -4.59 2.74
CA CYS A 44 1.10 -3.85 1.58
C CYS A 44 0.68 -2.38 1.68
N TRP A 45 1.33 -1.55 0.89
CA TRP A 45 0.99 -0.14 0.76
C TRP A 45 1.24 0.33 -0.67
N SER A 46 0.52 1.36 -1.06
CA SER A 46 0.72 2.04 -2.33
C SER A 46 0.40 3.52 -2.16
N THR A 47 1.02 4.34 -3.00
CA THR A 47 0.83 5.78 -2.97
C THR A 47 0.74 6.28 -4.39
N ALA A 48 0.04 7.40 -4.62
CA ALA A 48 0.01 8.04 -5.92
C ALA A 48 1.43 8.37 -6.41
N GLY A 49 2.31 8.88 -5.54
CA GLY A 49 3.71 9.14 -5.89
C GLY A 49 4.51 7.88 -6.28
N GLY A 50 4.27 6.75 -5.61
CA GLY A 50 4.95 5.48 -5.88
C GLY A 50 4.61 4.85 -7.23
N LEU A 51 3.48 5.23 -7.83
CA LEU A 51 3.06 4.80 -9.16
C LEU A 51 3.64 5.66 -10.30
N GLY A 52 4.43 6.69 -9.98
CA GLY A 52 5.05 7.56 -10.97
C GLY A 52 4.27 8.85 -11.26
N PHE A 53 3.17 9.11 -10.54
CA PHE A 53 2.54 10.44 -10.58
C PHE A 53 3.46 11.48 -9.96
N LYS A 54 3.71 12.57 -10.69
CA LYS A 54 4.60 13.66 -10.27
C LYS A 54 3.85 15.00 -10.21
N GLY A 55 4.33 15.90 -9.35
CA GLY A 55 3.76 17.23 -9.17
C GLY A 55 2.27 17.19 -8.77
N SER A 56 1.49 18.12 -9.30
CA SER A 56 0.05 18.27 -9.03
C SER A 56 -0.80 17.07 -9.48
N LYS A 57 -0.27 16.19 -10.35
CA LYS A 57 -0.99 14.98 -10.78
C LYS A 57 -1.19 13.97 -9.63
N LYS A 58 -0.38 14.04 -8.57
CA LYS A 58 -0.52 13.20 -7.37
C LYS A 58 -1.79 13.45 -6.57
N SER A 59 -2.34 14.66 -6.67
CA SER A 59 -3.54 15.11 -5.96
C SER A 59 -4.83 14.83 -6.72
N THR A 60 -4.73 14.23 -7.92
CA THR A 60 -5.90 13.97 -8.76
C THR A 60 -6.65 12.73 -8.27
N PRO A 61 -7.99 12.71 -8.42
CA PRO A 61 -8.79 11.54 -8.06
C PRO A 61 -8.40 10.30 -8.89
N TYR A 62 -7.94 10.50 -10.13
CA TYR A 62 -7.44 9.41 -10.98
C TYR A 62 -6.19 8.74 -10.40
N ALA A 63 -5.25 9.53 -9.88
CA ALA A 63 -4.06 8.98 -9.24
C ALA A 63 -4.40 8.21 -7.95
N ALA A 64 -5.40 8.68 -7.20
CA ALA A 64 -5.91 7.96 -6.02
C ALA A 64 -6.52 6.60 -6.40
N GLN A 65 -7.33 6.55 -7.47
CA GLN A 65 -7.92 5.30 -7.96
C GLN A 65 -6.85 4.28 -8.37
N GLN A 66 -5.85 4.69 -9.16
CA GLN A 66 -4.75 3.79 -9.51
C GLN A 66 -3.95 3.33 -8.28
N ALA A 67 -3.75 4.19 -7.29
CA ALA A 67 -3.08 3.83 -6.05
C ALA A 67 -3.84 2.77 -5.26
N VAL A 68 -5.17 2.90 -5.17
CA VAL A 68 -6.06 1.90 -4.56
C VAL A 68 -6.00 0.58 -5.33
N GLU A 69 -6.12 0.61 -6.65
CA GLU A 69 -6.08 -0.61 -7.48
C GLU A 69 -4.76 -1.37 -7.32
N SER A 70 -3.64 -0.66 -7.33
CA SER A 70 -2.32 -1.27 -7.12
C SER A 70 -2.16 -1.86 -5.71
N ALA A 71 -2.68 -1.19 -4.68
CA ALA A 71 -2.65 -1.72 -3.31
C ALA A 71 -3.50 -2.99 -3.18
N LEU A 72 -4.71 -2.98 -3.72
CA LEU A 72 -5.64 -4.12 -3.71
C LEU A 72 -5.10 -5.31 -4.50
N SER A 73 -4.48 -5.06 -5.66
CA SER A 73 -3.86 -6.13 -6.45
C SER A 73 -2.78 -6.86 -5.64
N LYS A 74 -1.88 -6.12 -4.98
CA LYS A 74 -0.89 -6.68 -4.07
C LYS A 74 -1.54 -7.42 -2.90
N ALA A 75 -2.60 -6.88 -2.31
CA ALA A 75 -3.31 -7.53 -1.20
C ALA A 75 -3.95 -8.86 -1.63
N ARG A 76 -4.48 -8.95 -2.85
CA ARG A 76 -5.02 -10.20 -3.42
C ARG A 76 -3.94 -11.27 -3.56
N GLU A 77 -2.73 -10.89 -3.97
CA GLU A 77 -1.58 -11.82 -4.01
C GLU A 77 -1.18 -12.35 -2.62
N HIS A 78 -1.51 -11.61 -1.56
CA HIS A 78 -1.33 -12.01 -0.16
C HIS A 78 -2.51 -12.80 0.41
N GLY A 79 -3.54 -13.11 -0.38
CA GLY A 79 -4.67 -13.95 0.03
C GLY A 79 -5.81 -13.21 0.75
N VAL A 80 -5.79 -11.87 0.72
CA VAL A 80 -6.84 -11.03 1.32
C VAL A 80 -8.13 -11.15 0.52
N LYS A 81 -9.20 -11.61 1.18
CA LYS A 81 -10.52 -11.83 0.59
C LYS A 81 -11.52 -10.75 0.97
N GLU A 82 -11.52 -10.38 2.24
CA GLU A 82 -12.39 -9.33 2.79
C GLU A 82 -11.52 -8.18 3.30
N VAL A 83 -11.95 -6.95 3.03
CA VAL A 83 -11.30 -5.76 3.55
C VAL A 83 -12.32 -4.78 4.11
N GLY A 84 -12.08 -4.29 5.33
CA GLY A 84 -12.78 -3.14 5.90
C GLY A 84 -12.05 -1.86 5.54
N ILE A 85 -12.78 -0.76 5.33
CA ILE A 85 -12.18 0.57 5.06
C ILE A 85 -12.25 1.41 6.33
N LYS A 86 -11.17 2.13 6.63
CA LYS A 86 -11.07 3.03 7.78
C LYS A 86 -10.48 4.38 7.40
#